data_AF-A0A2D7BN53-F1
#
_entry.id   AF-A0A2D7BN53-F1
#
_cell.length_a   1.000
_cell.length_b   1.000
_cell.length_c   1.000
_cell.angle_alpha   90.00
_cell.angle_beta   90.00
_cell.angle_gamma   90.00
#
_symmetry.space_group_name_H-M   'P 1'
#
loop_
_entity.id
_entity.type
_entity.pdbx_description
1 polymer ?
#
loop_
_entity_poly.entity_id
_entity_poly.type
_entity_poly.pdbx_seq_one_letter_code
_entity_poly.pdbx_strand_id
1 'polypeptide(L)'
;MSNSIFGEVIKVRKFRNGDIEIDFHHDEQITQYRYSDDPSRLGNFPKDLAETLASTLNTDICIEIFFQDDGIPSHLELEQCEDEDDDEYEDDEDDDEYED
;
A
#
# COMPACT_ATOMS: atom_id res chain seq x y z
N MET A 1 -14.85 16.24 4.48
CA MET A 1 -13.47 15.76 4.68
C MET A 1 -13.51 14.30 4.31
N SER A 2 -12.78 13.88 3.28
CA SER A 2 -12.57 12.46 3.04
C SER A 2 -11.75 11.92 4.20
N ASN A 3 -12.23 10.87 4.86
CA ASN A 3 -11.43 10.10 5.81
C ASN A 3 -10.73 9.02 5.00
N SER A 4 -9.52 9.32 4.51
CA SER A 4 -8.68 8.35 3.81
C SER A 4 -7.25 8.39 4.36
N ILE A 5 -6.55 7.25 4.23
CA ILE A 5 -5.12 7.17 4.52
C ILE A 5 -4.41 6.57 3.32
N PHE A 6 -3.28 7.15 2.93
CA PHE A 6 -2.43 6.67 1.85
C PHE A 6 -1.17 6.03 2.44
N GLY A 7 -0.73 4.90 1.89
CA GLY A 7 0.46 4.23 2.38
C GLY A 7 0.78 2.95 1.63
N GLU A 8 1.78 2.23 2.13
CA GLU A 8 2.37 1.09 1.47
C GLU A 8 1.95 -0.23 2.13
N VAL A 9 1.61 -1.24 1.32
CA VAL A 9 1.41 -2.60 1.82
C VAL A 9 2.74 -3.35 1.84
N ILE A 10 3.38 -3.36 3.02
CA ILE A 10 4.65 -4.05 3.21
C ILE A 10 4.48 -5.58 3.14
N LYS A 11 3.37 -6.10 3.68
CA LYS A 11 3.19 -7.55 3.80
C LYS A 11 1.75 -7.95 3.86
N VAL A 12 1.41 -9.03 3.14
CA VAL A 12 0.15 -9.75 3.33
C VAL A 12 0.39 -11.23 3.57
N ARG A 13 -0.31 -11.75 4.58
CA ARG A 13 -0.23 -13.14 5.02
C ARG A 13 -1.61 -13.75 4.93
N LYS A 14 -1.79 -14.69 4.01
CA LYS A 14 -3.00 -15.52 3.90
C LYS A 14 -2.79 -16.84 4.62
N PHE A 15 -3.63 -17.12 5.60
CA PHE A 15 -3.56 -18.34 6.40
C PHE A 15 -4.53 -19.39 5.85
N ARG A 16 -4.25 -20.67 6.14
CA ARG A 16 -5.09 -21.80 5.67
C ARG A 16 -6.51 -21.78 6.25
N ASN A 17 -6.71 -21.12 7.38
CA ASN A 17 -8.02 -20.96 8.02
C ASN A 17 -8.84 -19.80 7.41
N GLY A 18 -8.36 -19.14 6.35
CA GLY A 18 -9.05 -18.02 5.71
C GLY A 18 -8.74 -16.65 6.30
N ASP A 19 -7.97 -16.59 7.40
CA ASP A 19 -7.51 -15.32 7.95
C ASP A 19 -6.53 -14.63 7.01
N ILE A 20 -6.57 -13.29 7.00
CA ILE A 20 -5.65 -12.46 6.24
C ILE A 20 -5.13 -11.38 7.18
N GLU A 21 -3.80 -11.26 7.28
CA GLU A 21 -3.12 -10.16 7.98
C GLU A 21 -2.40 -9.29 6.96
N ILE A 22 -2.52 -7.98 7.12
CA ILE A 22 -1.92 -6.95 6.27
C ILE A 22 -1.12 -6.02 7.18
N ASP A 23 0.17 -5.86 6.90
CA ASP A 23 1.00 -4.83 7.53
C ASP A 23 1.05 -3.64 6.57
N PHE A 24 0.52 -2.50 7.02
CA PHE A 24 0.37 -1.28 6.24
C PHE A 24 1.22 -0.17 6.85
N HIS A 25 2.04 0.49 6.03
CA HIS A 25 2.96 1.54 6.46
C HIS A 25 2.47 2.91 6.03
N HIS A 26 2.32 3.79 7.01
CA HIS A 26 1.84 5.16 6.83
C HIS A 26 2.40 6.05 7.95
N ASP A 27 2.83 7.27 7.63
CA ASP A 27 3.38 8.25 8.58
C ASP A 27 4.44 7.64 9.54
N GLU A 28 5.41 6.91 8.98
CA GLU A 28 6.50 6.22 9.73
C GLU A 28 6.00 5.14 10.73
N GLN A 29 4.74 4.72 10.63
CA GLN A 29 4.12 3.74 11.50
C GLN A 29 3.57 2.55 10.73
N ILE A 30 3.75 1.34 11.29
CA ILE A 30 3.16 0.12 10.74
C ILE A 30 1.87 -0.18 11.51
N THR A 31 0.75 -0.10 10.80
CA THR A 31 -0.56 -0.51 11.27
C THR A 31 -0.89 -1.92 10.76
N GLN A 32 -1.33 -2.79 11.66
CA GLN A 32 -1.77 -4.13 11.28
C GLN A 32 -3.28 -4.19 11.10
N TYR A 33 -3.71 -4.57 9.91
CA TYR A 33 -5.09 -4.90 9.58
C TYR A 33 -5.29 -6.39 9.52
N ARG A 34 -6.47 -6.85 9.96
CA ARG A 34 -6.82 -8.26 10.00
C ARG A 34 -8.24 -8.50 9.54
N TYR A 35 -8.38 -9.43 8.61
CA TYR A 35 -9.62 -10.14 8.33
C TYR A 35 -9.57 -11.53 8.97
N SER A 36 -10.70 -11.97 9.53
CA SER A 36 -10.86 -13.34 10.01
C SER A 36 -12.25 -13.86 9.67
N ASP A 37 -12.32 -15.12 9.23
CA ASP A 37 -13.58 -15.82 8.97
C ASP A 37 -14.20 -16.38 10.27
N ASP A 38 -13.45 -16.33 11.38
CA ASP A 38 -13.88 -16.76 12.70
C ASP A 38 -14.56 -15.59 13.44
N PRO A 39 -15.88 -15.65 13.72
CA PRO A 39 -16.60 -14.55 14.37
C PRO A 39 -16.18 -14.33 15.83
N SER A 40 -15.41 -15.24 16.42
CA SER A 40 -14.83 -15.06 17.76
C SER A 40 -13.56 -14.20 17.75
N ARG A 41 -12.97 -13.93 16.58
CA ARG A 41 -11.76 -13.12 16.41
C ARG A 41 -12.13 -11.72 15.97
N LEU A 42 -11.48 -10.72 16.56
CA LEU A 42 -11.66 -9.32 16.18
C LEU A 42 -10.99 -9.05 14.82
N GLY A 43 -11.78 -8.94 13.76
CA GLY A 43 -11.35 -8.36 12.49
C GLY A 43 -11.59 -6.86 12.47
N ASN A 44 -10.67 -6.10 11.89
CA ASN A 44 -10.80 -4.65 11.68
C ASN A 44 -10.69 -4.26 10.19
N PHE A 45 -10.68 -5.26 9.30
CA PHE A 45 -10.58 -5.06 7.86
C PHE A 45 -11.63 -5.88 7.12
N PRO A 46 -12.34 -5.28 6.13
CA PRO A 46 -13.34 -6.00 5.35
C PRO A 46 -12.73 -7.14 4.54
N LYS A 47 -13.50 -8.22 4.39
CA LYS A 47 -13.11 -9.41 3.62
C LYS A 47 -12.66 -9.06 2.21
N ASP A 48 -13.53 -8.38 1.47
CA ASP A 48 -13.34 -8.17 0.04
C ASP A 48 -12.06 -7.39 -0.23
N LEU A 49 -11.80 -6.36 0.59
CA LEU A 49 -10.58 -5.56 0.50
C LEU A 49 -9.33 -6.37 0.88
N ALA A 50 -9.42 -7.22 1.92
CA ALA A 50 -8.32 -8.10 2.30
C ALA A 50 -8.00 -9.13 1.21
N GLU A 51 -9.02 -9.70 0.58
CA GLU A 51 -8.87 -10.66 -0.51
C GLU A 51 -8.32 -10.00 -1.78
N THR A 52 -8.71 -8.76 -2.09
CA THR A 52 -8.11 -7.97 -3.16
C THR A 52 -6.62 -7.81 -2.91
N LEU A 53 -6.20 -7.29 -1.75
CA LEU A 53 -4.78 -7.12 -1.44
C LEU A 53 -4.02 -8.44 -1.50
N ALA A 54 -4.55 -9.51 -0.89
CA ALA A 54 -3.92 -10.82 -0.93
C ALA A 54 -3.81 -11.42 -2.35
N SER A 55 -4.64 -11.00 -3.29
CA SER A 55 -4.63 -11.49 -4.69
C SER A 55 -3.74 -10.64 -5.59
N THR A 56 -3.57 -9.35 -5.30
CA THR A 56 -2.80 -8.41 -6.13
C THR A 56 -1.30 -8.52 -5.90
N LEU A 57 -0.84 -9.00 -4.74
CA LEU A 57 0.56 -8.87 -4.31
C LEU A 57 1.55 -9.77 -5.06
N ASN A 58 2.00 -9.26 -6.20
CA ASN A 58 3.43 -9.03 -6.41
C ASN A 58 3.81 -7.81 -5.54
N THR A 59 4.90 -7.87 -4.78
CA THR A 59 5.30 -6.80 -3.84
C THR A 59 5.54 -5.47 -4.57
N ASP A 60 5.50 -4.35 -3.82
CA ASP A 60 5.65 -2.94 -4.28
C ASP A 60 4.36 -2.28 -4.80
N ILE A 61 3.34 -2.19 -3.93
CA ILE A 61 2.05 -1.53 -4.25
C ILE A 61 1.65 -0.57 -3.13
N CYS A 62 1.35 0.65 -3.52
CA CYS A 62 0.84 1.72 -2.67
C CYS A 62 -0.70 1.72 -2.76
N ILE A 63 -1.37 1.96 -1.65
CA ILE A 63 -2.83 1.97 -1.60
C ILE A 63 -3.35 3.17 -0.83
N GLU A 64 -4.48 3.71 -1.30
CA GLU A 64 -5.30 4.62 -0.52
C GLU A 64 -6.50 3.88 0.05
N ILE A 65 -6.61 3.87 1.38
CA ILE A 65 -7.72 3.26 2.12
C ILE A 65 -8.73 4.33 2.48
N PHE A 66 -9.94 4.21 1.98
CA PHE A 66 -11.04 5.12 2.27
C PHE A 66 -11.93 4.55 3.38
N PHE A 67 -12.23 5.35 4.40
CA PHE A 67 -13.04 4.96 5.55
C PHE A 67 -14.43 5.59 5.51
N GLN A 68 -15.41 4.87 6.05
CA GLN A 68 -16.72 5.43 6.34
C GLN A 68 -16.68 6.30 7.61
N ASP A 69 -17.78 6.96 7.93
CA ASP A 69 -17.89 7.81 9.13
C ASP A 69 -17.73 7.03 10.45
N ASP A 70 -17.88 5.70 10.43
CA ASP A 70 -17.70 4.80 11.57
C ASP A 70 -16.25 4.29 11.72
N GLY A 71 -15.34 4.70 10.83
CA GLY A 71 -13.93 4.28 10.84
C GLY A 71 -13.67 2.91 10.22
N ILE A 72 -14.67 2.28 9.59
CA ILE A 72 -14.50 1.01 8.87
C ILE A 72 -13.99 1.29 7.44
N PRO A 73 -12.97 0.58 6.95
CA PRO A 73 -12.55 0.67 5.55
C PRO A 73 -13.71 0.34 4.60
N SER A 74 -13.84 1.09 3.50
CA SER A 74 -14.94 0.97 2.54
C SER A 74 -14.46 0.65 1.13
N HIS A 75 -13.40 1.32 0.68
CA HIS A 75 -12.85 1.21 -0.65
C HIS A 75 -11.32 1.33 -0.60
N LEU A 76 -10.68 0.77 -1.62
CA LEU A 76 -9.24 0.83 -1.85
C LEU A 76 -8.99 1.33 -3.26
N GLU A 77 -8.11 2.31 -3.39
CA GLU A 77 -7.47 2.65 -4.67
C GLU A 77 -6.04 2.09 -4.67
N LEU A 78 -5.67 1.44 -5.76
CA LEU A 78 -4.38 0.78 -5.94
C LEU A 78 -3.52 1.65 -6.86
N GLU A 79 -2.31 1.97 -6.41
CA GLU A 79 -1.33 2.74 -7.15
C GLU A 79 0.01 2.00 -7.14
N GLN A 80 0.77 2.08 -8.24
CA GLN A 80 2.16 1.62 -8.20
C GLN A 80 2.92 2.62 -7.34
N CYS A 81 3.67 2.15 -6.33
CA CYS A 81 4.58 3.05 -5.65
C CYS A 81 5.55 3.62 -6.69
N GLU A 82 5.89 4.91 -6.60
CA GLU A 82 6.96 5.45 -7.42
C GLU A 82 8.22 4.64 -7.11
N ASP A 83 8.76 3.93 -8.10
CA ASP A 83 10.07 3.31 -8.00
C ASP A 83 11.06 4.45 -7.75
N GLU A 84 11.71 4.50 -6.59
CA GLU A 84 12.72 5.52 -6.25
C GLU A 84 14.01 5.43 -7.12
N ASP A 85 14.02 4.62 -8.19
CA ASP A 85 15.11 4.42 -9.15
C ASP A 85 14.89 5.24 -10.45
N ASP A 86 14.55 6.52 -10.36
CA ASP A 86 14.83 7.48 -11.46
C ASP A 86 16.13 8.21 -11.12
N ASP A 87 17.24 7.46 -11.13
CA ASP A 87 18.59 7.99 -11.10
C ASP A 87 18.74 9.02 -12.22
N GLU A 88 18.87 10.29 -11.83
CA GLU A 88 19.29 11.42 -12.68
C GLU A 88 20.52 11.02 -13.51
N TYR A 89 20.31 10.64 -14.77
CA TYR A 89 21.38 10.67 -15.76
C TYR A 89 21.63 12.14 -16.11
N GLU A 90 22.42 12.84 -15.29
CA GLU A 90 23.11 14.06 -15.70
C GLU A 90 24.06 13.69 -16.86
N ASP A 91 23.59 13.91 -18.09
CA ASP A 91 24.41 13.80 -19.30
C ASP A 91 25.37 15.01 -19.34
N ASP A 92 26.57 14.83 -18.79
CA ASP A 92 27.74 15.68 -18.97
C ASP A 92 28.13 15.72 -20.47
N GLU A 93 27.43 16.52 -21.28
CA GLU A 93 27.93 16.95 -22.59
C GLU A 93 28.76 18.25 -22.43
N ASP A 94 30.00 18.04 -22.03
CA ASP A 94 31.15 18.93 -22.21
C ASP A 94 31.35 19.17 -23.73
N ASP A 95 31.01 20.35 -24.25
CA ASP A 95 31.47 20.79 -25.58
C ASP A 95 32.11 22.18 -25.50
N ASP A 96 33.44 22.13 -25.48
CA ASP A 96 34.40 23.22 -25.50
C ASP A 96 34.20 24.16 -26.71
N GLU A 97 33.62 25.35 -26.53
CA GLU A 97 33.70 26.41 -27.55
C GLU A 97 34.89 27.35 -27.26
N TYR A 98 36.02 27.09 -27.93
CA TYR A 98 37.20 27.95 -27.97
C TYR A 98 36.86 29.27 -28.70
N GLU A 99 36.86 30.41 -28.00
CA GLU A 99 36.73 31.75 -28.59
C GLU A 99 38.04 32.23 -29.28
N ASP A 100 37.89 32.81 -30.48
CA ASP A 100 38.92 33.43 -31.36
C ASP A 100 39.51 34.75 -30.81
#